data_AF-A0A7Z1S9M4-F1
#
_entry.id   AF-A0A7Z1S9M4-F1
#
_cell.length_a   1.000
_cell.length_b   1.000
_cell.length_c   1.000
_cell.angle_alpha   90.00
_cell.angle_beta   90.00
_cell.angle_gamma   90.00
#
_symmetry.space_group_name_H-M   'P 1'
#
loop_
_entity.id
_entity.type
_entity.pdbx_description
1 polymer ?
#
loop_
_entity_poly.entity_id
_entity_poly.type
_entity_poly.pdbx_seq_one_letter_code
_entity_poly.pdbx_strand_id
1 'polypeptide(L)'
;QPVITVDNPDQLPDGNTPGTTEVDVTVTYPDGTKDHVKVPVTVGEEADNDAYDPNVEEVNKDHGTPTTEEDVTGAVTVPDYPSEKEQPVITVDNPDQLPDGNTPGTTEVDVTVTYPDGTKD
;
A
#
# COMPACT_ATOMS: atom_id res chain seq x y z
N GLN A 1 -22.76 -36.27 2.91
CA GLN A 1 -21.75 -35.21 2.76
C GLN A 1 -21.03 -35.07 4.09
N PRO A 2 -19.69 -34.91 4.11
CA PRO A 2 -18.98 -34.63 5.36
C PRO A 2 -19.36 -33.25 5.92
N VAL A 3 -19.25 -33.09 7.23
CA VAL A 3 -19.43 -31.83 7.95
C VAL A 3 -18.06 -31.36 8.46
N ILE A 4 -17.72 -30.10 8.23
CA ILE A 4 -16.44 -29.51 8.66
C ILE A 4 -16.74 -28.56 9.82
N THR A 5 -15.99 -28.69 10.91
CA THR A 5 -16.08 -27.80 12.08
C THR A 5 -14.69 -27.31 12.46
N VAL A 6 -14.59 -26.02 12.80
CA VAL A 6 -13.38 -25.48 13.45
C VAL A 6 -13.36 -25.96 14.89
N ASP A 7 -12.23 -26.53 15.33
CA ASP A 7 -12.12 -27.16 16.64
C ASP A 7 -12.07 -26.11 17.76
N ASN A 8 -11.37 -25.00 17.52
CA ASN A 8 -11.30 -23.88 18.45
C ASN A 8 -11.38 -22.53 17.69
N PRO A 9 -12.56 -21.91 17.65
CA PRO A 9 -12.74 -20.61 16.99
C PRO A 9 -11.88 -19.47 17.59
N ASP A 10 -11.46 -19.58 18.85
CA ASP A 10 -10.62 -18.55 19.50
C ASP A 10 -9.17 -18.54 18.96
N GLN A 11 -8.78 -19.53 18.15
CA GLN A 11 -7.48 -19.59 17.48
C GLN A 11 -7.47 -18.91 16.10
N LEU A 12 -8.61 -18.40 15.62
CA LEU A 12 -8.65 -17.66 14.36
C LEU A 12 -7.85 -16.36 14.50
N PRO A 13 -7.02 -16.00 13.50
CA PRO A 13 -6.31 -14.72 13.53
C PRO A 13 -7.30 -13.55 13.50
N ASP A 14 -6.92 -12.43 14.12
CA ASP A 14 -7.73 -11.22 14.23
C ASP A 14 -7.87 -10.44 12.90
N GLY A 15 -7.09 -10.83 11.88
CA GLY A 15 -7.04 -10.18 10.57
C GLY A 15 -6.21 -8.90 10.51
N ASN A 16 -5.63 -8.45 11.63
CA ASN A 16 -4.83 -7.22 11.73
C ASN A 16 -3.37 -7.49 12.08
N THR A 17 -3.06 -8.64 12.67
CA THR A 17 -1.70 -9.03 13.01
C THR A 17 -1.11 -9.88 11.88
N PRO A 18 -0.07 -9.42 11.18
CA PRO A 18 0.56 -10.18 10.11
C PRO A 18 1.15 -11.49 10.63
N GLY A 19 1.03 -12.55 9.82
CA GLY A 19 1.58 -13.85 10.17
C GLY A 19 0.77 -15.01 9.62
N THR A 20 1.20 -16.22 9.96
CA THR A 20 0.48 -17.45 9.59
C THR A 20 0.12 -18.23 10.84
N THR A 21 -1.15 -18.62 10.95
CA THR A 21 -1.70 -19.41 12.05
C THR A 21 -2.25 -20.72 11.51
N GLU A 22 -1.88 -21.86 12.11
CA GLU A 22 -2.49 -23.14 11.82
C GLU A 22 -3.79 -23.30 12.63
N VAL A 23 -4.92 -23.49 11.95
CA VAL A 23 -6.24 -23.70 12.57
C VAL A 23 -6.61 -25.18 12.46
N ASP A 24 -6.88 -25.81 13.61
CA ASP A 24 -7.34 -27.19 13.68
C ASP A 24 -8.83 -27.28 13.28
N VAL A 25 -9.14 -28.18 12.36
CA VAL A 25 -10.52 -28.48 11.93
C VAL A 25 -10.79 -29.98 11.95
N THR A 26 -12.00 -30.34 12.39
CA THR A 26 -12.53 -31.70 12.34
C THR A 26 -13.41 -31.89 11.11
N VAL A 27 -13.12 -32.92 10.32
CA VAL A 27 -13.98 -33.41 9.24
C VAL A 27 -14.75 -34.62 9.74
N THR A 28 -16.07 -34.53 9.83
CA THR A 28 -16.95 -35.64 10.23
C THR A 28 -17.65 -36.23 9.01
N TYR A 29 -17.38 -37.49 8.70
CA TYR A 29 -17.96 -38.19 7.56
C TYR A 29 -19.38 -38.71 7.87
N PRO A 30 -20.20 -39.06 6.85
CA PRO A 30 -21.54 -39.61 7.06
C PRO A 30 -21.58 -40.91 7.86
N ASP A 31 -20.49 -41.67 7.89
CA ASP A 31 -20.34 -42.91 8.67
C ASP A 31 -19.95 -42.65 10.15
N GLY A 32 -19.77 -41.38 10.53
CA GLY A 32 -19.40 -40.94 11.87
C GLY A 32 -17.89 -40.96 12.15
N THR A 33 -17.06 -41.40 11.20
CA THR A 33 -15.60 -41.29 11.33
C THR A 33 -15.16 -39.83 11.26
N LYS A 34 -13.97 -39.54 11.81
CA LYS A 34 -13.44 -38.18 11.91
C LYS A 34 -11.98 -38.13 11.49
N ASP A 35 -11.63 -37.09 10.73
CA ASP A 35 -10.24 -36.67 10.51
C ASP A 35 -10.02 -35.30 11.16
N HIS A 36 -8.80 -35.09 11.66
CA HIS A 36 -8.31 -33.79 12.12
C HIS A 36 -7.26 -33.29 11.15
N VAL A 37 -7.43 -32.08 10.64
CA VAL A 37 -6.48 -31.44 9.73
C VAL A 37 -6.20 -30.01 10.16
N LYS A 38 -5.04 -29.51 9.78
CA LYS A 38 -4.61 -28.14 10.04
C LYS A 38 -4.72 -27.32 8.76
N VAL A 39 -5.35 -26.15 8.84
CA VAL A 39 -5.46 -25.21 7.74
C VAL A 39 -4.62 -23.98 8.07
N PRO A 40 -3.61 -23.63 7.25
CA PRO A 40 -2.88 -22.39 7.43
C PRO A 40 -3.77 -21.21 7.02
N VAL A 41 -3.88 -20.23 7.91
CA VAL A 41 -4.50 -18.93 7.64
C VAL A 41 -3.41 -17.88 7.72
N THR A 42 -3.23 -17.13 6.64
CA THR A 42 -2.18 -16.09 6.54
C THR A 42 -2.83 -14.70 6.51
N VAL A 43 -2.35 -13.81 7.36
CA VAL A 43 -2.63 -12.37 7.37
C VAL A 43 -1.39 -11.68 6.81
N GLY A 44 -1.58 -10.86 5.77
CA GLY A 44 -0.50 -10.08 5.15
C GLY A 44 -0.05 -8.92 6.03
N GLU A 45 1.06 -8.29 5.65
CA GLU A 45 1.41 -6.96 6.19
C GLU A 45 0.41 -5.91 5.67
N GLU A 46 0.25 -4.83 6.43
CA GLU A 46 -0.48 -3.65 5.97
C GLU A 46 0.25 -3.05 4.77
N ALA A 47 -0.50 -2.57 3.77
CA ALA A 47 0.07 -1.93 2.60
C ALA A 47 0.73 -0.60 2.99
N ASP A 48 1.90 -0.29 2.44
CA ASP A 48 2.63 0.93 2.77
C ASP A 48 1.80 2.19 2.43
N ASN A 49 1.06 2.20 1.30
CA ASN A 49 0.20 3.33 0.93
C ASN A 49 -1.01 3.53 1.88
N ASP A 50 -1.45 2.47 2.57
CA ASP A 50 -2.52 2.60 3.58
C ASP A 50 -1.94 3.11 4.92
N ALA A 51 -0.66 2.82 5.19
CA ALA A 51 0.02 3.18 6.43
C ALA A 51 0.70 4.56 6.41
N TYR A 52 1.08 5.04 5.22
CA TYR A 52 1.85 6.26 5.02
C TYR A 52 1.22 7.11 3.93
N ASP A 53 0.70 8.29 4.30
CA ASP A 53 0.14 9.25 3.35
C ASP A 53 1.24 10.22 2.86
N PRO A 54 1.35 10.50 1.56
CA PRO A 54 2.24 11.55 1.08
C PRO A 54 1.71 12.95 1.41
N ASN A 55 2.62 13.90 1.53
CA ASN A 55 2.34 15.31 1.68
C ASN A 55 2.92 16.08 0.49
N VAL A 56 2.17 17.06 -0.02
CA VAL A 56 2.51 17.85 -1.20
C VAL A 56 2.57 19.32 -0.84
N GLU A 57 3.66 19.99 -1.24
CA GLU A 57 3.83 21.43 -1.15
C GLU A 57 3.59 22.11 -2.51
N GLU A 58 3.25 23.40 -2.49
CA GLU A 58 3.06 24.17 -3.73
C GLU A 58 4.40 24.55 -4.38
N VAL A 59 4.51 24.33 -5.69
CA VAL A 59 5.66 24.80 -6.49
C VAL A 59 5.33 26.15 -7.11
N ASN A 60 6.06 27.19 -6.69
CA ASN A 60 5.91 28.55 -7.22
C ASN A 60 7.14 28.94 -8.08
N LYS A 61 6.89 29.43 -9.29
CA LYS A 61 7.93 29.88 -10.24
C LYS A 61 7.73 31.33 -10.65
N ASP A 62 8.84 32.05 -10.80
CA ASP A 62 8.85 33.39 -11.39
C ASP A 62 8.56 33.34 -12.90
N HIS A 63 7.94 34.39 -13.44
CA HIS A 63 7.66 34.51 -14.87
C HIS A 63 8.92 34.33 -15.72
N GLY A 64 8.83 33.46 -16.74
CA GLY A 64 9.91 33.08 -17.64
C GLY A 64 10.78 31.93 -17.14
N THR A 65 10.47 31.37 -15.96
CA THR A 65 11.17 30.18 -15.42
C THR A 65 10.29 28.94 -15.60
N PRO A 66 10.74 27.96 -16.40
CA PRO A 66 9.98 26.72 -16.56
C PRO A 66 10.00 25.89 -15.27
N THR A 67 8.92 25.15 -15.04
CA THR A 67 8.85 24.11 -14.01
C THR A 67 9.55 22.85 -14.52
N THR A 68 10.31 22.19 -13.66
CA THR A 68 10.98 20.92 -13.96
C THR A 68 10.33 19.77 -13.18
N GLU A 69 10.57 18.53 -13.63
CA GLU A 69 10.15 17.35 -12.87
C GLU A 69 10.71 17.35 -11.45
N GLU A 70 11.99 17.76 -11.28
CA GLU A 70 12.64 17.84 -9.96
C GLU A 70 11.95 18.82 -9.02
N ASP A 71 11.47 19.97 -9.55
CA ASP A 71 10.70 20.92 -8.74
C ASP A 71 9.41 20.29 -8.20
N VAL A 72 8.73 19.49 -9.04
CA VAL A 72 7.47 18.83 -8.68
C VAL A 72 7.71 17.67 -7.74
N THR A 73 8.63 16.75 -8.07
CA THR A 73 8.93 15.59 -7.21
C THR A 73 9.53 16.03 -5.88
N GLY A 74 10.31 17.11 -5.87
CA GLY A 74 10.93 17.65 -4.66
C GLY A 74 9.93 18.33 -3.71
N ALA A 75 8.72 18.65 -4.18
CA ALA A 75 7.63 19.17 -3.37
C ALA A 75 6.77 18.06 -2.72
N VAL A 76 7.05 16.80 -3.03
CA VAL A 76 6.33 15.64 -2.48
C VAL A 76 7.20 14.96 -1.44
N THR A 77 6.62 14.64 -0.29
CA THR A 77 7.30 13.94 0.81
C THR A 77 6.39 12.84 1.37
N VAL A 78 6.96 11.80 1.95
CA VAL A 78 6.19 10.80 2.71
C VAL A 78 6.64 10.90 4.17
N PRO A 79 5.95 11.69 5.01
CA PRO A 79 6.32 11.84 6.41
C PRO A 79 6.27 10.48 7.13
N ASP A 80 7.13 10.33 8.15
CA ASP A 80 7.23 9.14 9.00
C ASP A 80 7.57 7.82 8.29
N TYR A 81 7.83 7.84 6.97
CA TYR A 81 8.34 6.68 6.26
C TYR A 81 9.74 6.31 6.79
N PRO A 82 9.99 5.03 7.13
CA PRO A 82 11.26 4.64 7.74
C PRO A 82 12.47 4.93 6.83
N SER A 83 13.40 5.76 7.30
CA SER A 83 14.57 6.22 6.54
C SER A 83 15.58 5.11 6.20
N GLU A 84 15.55 4.02 6.95
CA GLU A 84 16.41 2.84 6.80
C GLU A 84 15.87 1.82 5.78
N LYS A 85 14.61 1.96 5.36
CA LYS A 85 14.01 1.15 4.28
C LYS A 85 14.39 1.73 2.91
N GLU A 86 14.18 0.94 1.87
CA GLU A 86 14.13 1.47 0.50
C GLU A 86 13.08 2.57 0.43
N GLN A 87 13.43 3.73 -0.14
CA GLN A 87 12.54 4.90 -0.11
C GLN A 87 11.51 4.83 -1.25
N PRO A 88 10.30 5.39 -1.08
CA PRO A 88 9.33 5.51 -2.14
C PRO A 88 9.90 6.30 -3.34
N VAL A 89 9.45 5.93 -4.54
CA VAL A 89 9.83 6.61 -5.78
C VAL A 89 8.69 7.52 -6.21
N ILE A 90 9.01 8.79 -6.44
CA ILE A 90 8.04 9.81 -6.86
C ILE A 90 8.28 10.13 -8.33
N THR A 91 7.23 10.08 -9.14
CA THR A 91 7.30 10.38 -10.58
C THR A 91 6.24 11.38 -10.99
N VAL A 92 6.57 12.27 -11.92
CA VAL A 92 5.57 13.08 -12.63
C VAL A 92 4.95 12.22 -13.72
N ASP A 93 3.62 12.12 -13.74
CA ASP A 93 2.91 11.22 -14.65
C ASP A 93 2.98 11.69 -16.10
N ASN A 94 2.95 13.01 -16.29
CA ASN A 94 3.02 13.63 -17.62
C ASN A 94 3.94 14.85 -17.64
N PRO A 95 5.25 14.66 -17.86
CA PRO A 95 6.22 15.75 -17.92
C PRO A 95 5.95 16.80 -19.01
N ASP A 96 5.24 16.43 -20.08
CA ASP A 96 4.92 17.35 -21.20
C ASP A 96 3.88 18.43 -20.80
N GLN A 97 3.22 18.27 -19.65
CA GLN A 97 2.25 19.25 -19.12
C GLN A 97 2.88 20.31 -18.21
N LEU A 98 4.17 20.19 -17.91
CA LEU A 98 4.84 21.14 -17.02
C LEU A 98 4.81 22.57 -17.61
N PRO A 99 4.44 23.59 -16.81
CA PRO A 99 4.41 24.97 -17.27
C PRO A 99 5.77 25.46 -17.78
N ASP A 100 5.75 26.15 -18.92
CA ASP A 100 6.95 26.75 -19.53
C ASP A 100 7.40 28.06 -18.85
N GLY A 101 6.60 28.54 -17.89
CA GLY A 101 6.83 29.78 -17.14
C GLY A 101 6.43 31.07 -17.87
N ASN A 102 6.04 31.01 -19.15
CA ASN A 102 5.69 32.21 -19.94
C ASN A 102 4.20 32.55 -19.89
N THR A 103 3.36 31.60 -19.47
CA THR A 103 1.92 31.78 -19.30
C THR A 103 1.58 31.85 -17.82
N PRO A 104 1.09 32.99 -17.29
CA PRO A 104 0.65 33.08 -15.89
C PRO A 104 -0.55 32.17 -15.62
N GLY A 105 -0.53 31.45 -14.50
CA GLY A 105 -1.64 30.62 -14.05
C GLY A 105 -1.21 29.53 -13.07
N THR A 106 -2.20 28.74 -12.63
CA THR A 106 -2.00 27.53 -11.85
C THR A 106 -2.26 26.34 -12.75
N THR A 107 -1.38 25.35 -12.71
CA THR A 107 -1.53 24.07 -13.41
C THR A 107 -1.46 22.96 -12.39
N GLU A 108 -2.45 22.09 -12.38
CA GLU A 108 -2.41 20.85 -11.58
C GLU A 108 -1.54 19.84 -12.34
N VAL A 109 -0.59 19.23 -11.63
CA VAL A 109 0.35 18.25 -12.17
C VAL A 109 0.18 16.98 -11.37
N ASP A 110 -0.19 15.90 -12.05
CA ASP A 110 -0.36 14.59 -11.42
C ASP A 110 1.02 13.95 -11.17
N VAL A 111 1.16 13.36 -9.99
CA VAL A 111 2.33 12.60 -9.55
C VAL A 111 1.88 11.25 -9.01
N THR A 112 2.74 10.25 -9.15
CA THR A 112 2.58 8.94 -8.52
C THR A 112 3.67 8.74 -7.48
N VAL A 113 3.30 8.31 -6.27
CA VAL A 113 4.22 7.79 -5.26
C VAL A 113 4.16 6.27 -5.32
N THR A 114 5.29 5.61 -5.58
CA THR A 114 5.39 4.15 -5.60
C THR A 114 6.20 3.66 -4.41
N TYR A 115 5.56 2.92 -3.51
CA TYR A 115 6.19 2.32 -2.35
C TYR A 115 6.95 1.04 -2.73
N PRO A 116 7.97 0.64 -1.94
CA PRO A 116 8.74 -0.59 -2.20
C PRO A 116 7.91 -1.89 -2.20
N ASP A 117 6.79 -1.94 -1.49
CA ASP A 117 5.86 -3.08 -1.52
C ASP A 117 5.02 -3.15 -2.82
N GLY A 118 5.17 -2.15 -3.70
CA GLY A 118 4.49 -2.04 -4.98
C GLY A 118 3.15 -1.31 -4.93
N THR A 119 2.70 -0.89 -3.75
CA THR A 119 1.52 -0.04 -3.60
C THR A 119 1.80 1.39 -4.07
N LYS A 120 0.75 2.16 -4.32
CA LYS A 120 0.85 3.47 -4.94
C LYS A 120 -0.23 4.43 -4.44
N ASP A 121 0.15 5.70 -4.35
CA ASP A 121 -0.74 6.85 -4.24
C ASP A 121 -0.63 7.77 -5.45
#